data_AF-K1RHX4-F1
#
_entry.id   AF-K1RHX4-F1
#
_cell.length_a   1.000
_cell.length_b   1.000
_cell.length_c   1.000
_cell.angle_alpha   90.00
_cell.angle_beta   90.00
_cell.angle_gamma   90.00
#
_symmetry.space_group_name_H-M   'P 1'
#
loop_
_entity.id
_entity.type
_entity.pdbx_description
1 polymer ?
#
loop_
_entity_poly.entity_id
_entity_poly.type
_entity_poly.pdbx_seq_one_letter_code
_entity_poly.pdbx_strand_id
1 'polypeptide(L)'
;MDCVEDCLRTTRCRSINYYQGAHFCQTNFENRTTVPELYIAKPGWIYTDIEDWDKKIAGACSRSSCRINEKCIPQPFDQFTCVISDCGVPKGEGFSMEHVREWDAIGISRGIHITCADKHNQLGSERFVCRSNGTWRADLSCPEKYNDYIKHLPEGSPDIQDAKAALEKVEIAAKHSEEAMRKIFTLNLMKRFEEEEDAMRTLFEM
;
A
#
# COMPACT_ATOMS: atom_id res chain seq x y z
N MET A 1 1.63 -5.02 27.87
CA MET A 1 1.55 -6.48 27.63
C MET A 1 0.66 -6.79 26.43
N ASP A 2 -0.30 -5.93 26.11
CA ASP A 2 -1.26 -6.11 25.02
C ASP A 2 -0.62 -6.44 23.67
N CYS A 3 0.56 -5.89 23.38
CA CYS A 3 1.19 -6.00 22.07
C CYS A 3 1.85 -7.35 21.81
N VAL A 4 2.39 -7.98 22.85
CA VAL A 4 2.95 -9.34 22.75
C VAL A 4 1.80 -10.28 22.43
N GLU A 5 0.71 -10.19 23.19
CA GLU A 5 -0.50 -10.98 22.98
C GLU A 5 -1.13 -10.72 21.60
N ASP A 6 -1.20 -9.45 21.18
CA ASP A 6 -1.72 -9.05 19.87
C ASP A 6 -0.88 -9.59 18.71
N CYS A 7 0.45 -9.49 18.85
CA CYS A 7 1.41 -10.02 17.87
C CYS A 7 1.34 -11.55 17.81
N LEU A 8 1.30 -12.24 18.97
CA LEU A 8 1.16 -13.70 19.02
C LEU A 8 -0.14 -14.20 18.39
N ARG A 9 -1.20 -13.38 18.40
CA ARG A 9 -2.48 -13.68 17.76
C ARG A 9 -2.53 -13.34 16.28
N THR A 10 -1.63 -12.48 15.80
CA THR A 10 -1.62 -12.00 14.42
C THR A 10 -0.59 -12.78 13.62
N THR A 11 -1.04 -13.65 12.70
CA THR A 11 -0.17 -14.66 12.07
C THR A 11 1.02 -14.06 11.30
N ARG A 12 0.90 -12.83 10.78
CA ARG A 12 1.97 -12.11 10.08
C ARG A 12 2.99 -11.46 11.02
N CYS A 13 2.65 -11.24 12.28
CA CYS A 13 3.54 -10.52 13.19
C CYS A 13 4.79 -11.35 13.52
N ARG A 14 5.95 -10.69 13.51
CA ARG A 14 7.27 -11.32 13.72
C ARG A 14 8.06 -10.73 14.86
N SER A 15 7.85 -9.45 15.16
CA SER A 15 8.54 -8.79 16.26
C SER A 15 7.72 -7.61 16.78
N ILE A 16 8.13 -7.08 17.93
CA ILE A 16 7.54 -5.88 18.53
C ILE A 16 8.62 -4.88 18.92
N ASN A 17 8.28 -3.61 18.78
CA ASN A 17 9.00 -2.47 19.35
C ASN A 17 8.16 -1.90 20.48
N TYR A 18 8.69 -1.82 21.70
CA TYR A 18 8.03 -1.22 22.85
C TYR A 18 8.77 0.03 23.30
N TYR A 19 8.06 1.17 23.36
CA TYR A 19 8.64 2.42 23.83
C TYR A 19 8.31 2.64 25.31
N GLN A 20 9.34 2.60 26.16
CA GLN A 20 9.18 2.67 27.60
C GLN A 20 8.61 4.01 28.08
N GLY A 21 8.97 5.11 27.42
CA GLY A 21 8.61 6.46 27.87
C GLY A 21 7.12 6.81 27.76
N ALA A 22 6.39 6.16 26.84
CA ALA A 22 4.95 6.40 26.65
C ALA A 22 4.11 5.13 26.67
N HIS A 23 4.70 4.00 27.07
CA HIS A 23 4.04 2.70 27.23
C HIS A 23 3.25 2.20 26.00
N PHE A 24 3.61 2.63 24.79
CA PHE A 24 3.02 2.12 23.55
C PHE A 24 3.98 1.16 22.84
N CYS A 25 3.46 0.45 21.86
CA CYS A 25 4.22 -0.49 21.08
C CYS A 25 3.86 -0.41 19.59
N GLN A 26 4.67 -1.07 18.79
CA GLN A 26 4.44 -1.30 17.37
C GLN A 26 4.71 -2.76 17.08
N THR A 27 3.81 -3.40 16.35
CA THR A 27 3.99 -4.74 15.80
C THR A 27 4.67 -4.64 14.44
N ASN A 28 5.63 -5.51 14.16
CA ASN A 28 6.33 -5.56 12.88
C ASN A 28 6.11 -6.90 12.18
N PHE A 29 6.23 -6.91 10.86
CA PHE A 29 6.14 -8.13 10.03
C PHE A 29 7.50 -8.73 9.67
N GLU A 30 8.57 -8.12 10.15
CA GLU A 30 9.96 -8.55 9.95
C GLU A 30 10.60 -8.87 11.31
N ASN A 31 11.74 -9.57 11.32
CA ASN A 31 12.50 -9.90 12.52
C ASN A 31 13.98 -9.48 12.39
N ARG A 32 14.75 -9.62 13.47
CA ARG A 32 16.18 -9.22 13.48
C ARG A 32 17.03 -9.98 12.47
N THR A 33 16.59 -11.16 12.03
CA THR A 33 17.33 -11.97 11.07
C THR A 33 17.07 -11.51 9.63
N THR A 34 15.85 -11.08 9.31
CA THR A 34 15.50 -10.63 7.94
C THR A 34 15.97 -9.20 7.67
N VAL A 35 15.86 -8.30 8.66
CA VAL A 35 16.23 -6.88 8.48
C VAL A 35 16.93 -6.32 9.73
N PRO A 36 18.16 -6.75 10.05
CA PRO A 36 18.84 -6.42 11.31
C PRO A 36 19.00 -4.91 11.57
N GLU A 37 19.16 -4.12 10.51
CA GLU A 37 19.40 -2.67 10.60
C GLU A 37 18.19 -1.90 11.15
N LEU A 38 16.96 -2.41 10.98
CA LEU A 38 15.75 -1.79 11.51
C LEU A 38 15.64 -1.92 13.04
N TYR A 39 16.40 -2.85 13.63
CA TYR A 39 16.23 -3.28 15.02
C TYR A 39 17.46 -2.98 15.89
N ILE A 40 18.22 -1.95 15.51
CA ILE A 40 19.33 -1.43 16.32
C ILE A 40 18.77 -0.86 17.63
N ALA A 41 19.45 -1.13 18.74
CA ALA A 41 19.07 -0.63 20.06
C ALA A 41 18.99 0.90 20.07
N LYS A 42 17.76 1.44 20.11
CA LYS A 42 17.48 2.87 20.26
C LYS A 42 17.16 3.18 21.74
N PRO A 43 17.70 4.27 22.32
CA PRO A 43 17.39 4.62 23.70
C PRO A 43 15.88 4.71 23.98
N GLY A 44 15.43 4.06 25.05
CA GLY A 44 14.02 4.01 25.45
C GLY A 44 13.14 3.03 24.66
N TRP A 45 13.68 2.35 23.64
CA TRP A 45 13.00 1.31 22.88
C TRP A 45 13.50 -0.07 23.28
N ILE A 46 12.56 -0.99 23.49
CA ILE A 46 12.83 -2.41 23.70
C ILE A 46 12.33 -3.15 22.47
N TYR A 47 13.23 -3.87 21.83
CA TYR A 47 12.92 -4.75 20.71
C TYR A 47 12.91 -6.21 21.18
N THR A 48 11.96 -7.00 20.68
CA THR A 48 11.94 -8.46 20.88
C THR A 48 11.34 -9.16 19.66
N ASP A 49 11.91 -10.30 19.27
CA ASP A 49 11.26 -11.19 18.31
C ASP A 49 10.11 -11.93 19.00
N ILE A 50 9.11 -12.33 18.20
CA ILE A 50 7.98 -13.09 18.74
C ILE A 50 8.38 -14.49 19.24
N GLU A 51 9.48 -15.03 18.70
CA GLU A 51 10.06 -16.32 19.10
C GLU A 51 10.67 -16.29 20.51
N ASP A 52 11.00 -15.10 21.02
CA ASP A 52 11.55 -14.93 22.37
C ASP A 52 10.44 -15.05 23.46
N TRP A 53 9.16 -15.09 23.07
CA TRP A 53 8.02 -15.10 24.00
C TRP A 53 7.33 -16.47 24.10
N ASP A 54 6.80 -16.78 25.29
CA ASP A 54 6.00 -18.00 25.49
C ASP A 54 4.67 -17.90 24.73
N LYS A 55 4.49 -18.78 23.74
CA LYS A 55 3.26 -18.88 22.94
C LYS A 55 2.01 -19.10 23.78
N LYS A 56 2.12 -19.66 25.00
CA LYS A 56 1.00 -19.85 25.92
C LYS A 56 0.32 -18.54 26.32
N ILE A 57 1.00 -17.40 26.21
CA ILE A 57 0.41 -16.06 26.42
C ILE A 57 -0.82 -15.86 25.50
N ALA A 58 -0.82 -16.45 24.30
CA ALA A 58 -1.93 -16.35 23.36
C ALA A 58 -3.16 -17.20 23.76
N GLY A 59 -3.06 -18.05 24.80
CA GLY A 59 -4.14 -18.95 25.23
C GLY A 59 -4.53 -19.95 24.14
N ALA A 60 -5.83 -20.05 23.83
CA ALA A 60 -6.35 -20.90 22.77
C ALA A 60 -5.67 -20.68 21.40
N CYS A 61 -5.25 -19.43 21.14
CA CYS A 61 -4.58 -19.05 19.89
C CYS A 61 -3.16 -19.59 19.75
N SER A 62 -2.55 -20.09 20.83
CA SER A 62 -1.23 -20.73 20.79
C SER A 62 -1.18 -21.96 19.87
N ARG A 63 -2.34 -22.59 19.63
CA ARG A 63 -2.53 -23.76 18.75
C ARG A 63 -3.30 -23.41 17.47
N SER A 64 -3.43 -22.12 17.16
CA SER A 64 -4.18 -21.69 15.99
C SER A 64 -3.52 -22.13 14.69
N SER A 65 -4.34 -22.48 13.71
CA SER A 65 -3.92 -22.78 12.33
C SER A 65 -4.40 -21.71 11.35
N CYS A 66 -4.53 -20.46 11.84
CA CYS A 66 -5.01 -19.34 11.04
C CYS A 66 -4.07 -19.06 9.86
N ARG A 67 -4.64 -18.53 8.78
CA ARG A 67 -3.90 -18.14 7.58
C ARG A 67 -3.03 -16.92 7.85
N ILE A 68 -2.06 -16.69 6.97
CA ILE A 68 -1.06 -15.61 7.14
C ILE A 68 -1.67 -14.20 7.27
N ASN A 69 -2.84 -13.96 6.66
CA ASN A 69 -3.55 -12.68 6.68
C ASN A 69 -4.74 -12.67 7.65
N GLU A 70 -4.77 -13.64 8.56
CA GLU A 70 -5.78 -13.75 9.61
C GLU A 70 -5.17 -13.46 10.98
N LYS A 71 -6.06 -13.11 11.90
CA LYS A 71 -5.80 -12.97 13.33
C LYS A 71 -6.67 -13.96 14.09
N CYS A 72 -6.05 -14.61 15.05
CA CYS A 72 -6.75 -15.50 15.96
C CYS A 72 -7.47 -14.69 17.06
N ILE A 73 -8.76 -14.95 17.21
CA ILE A 73 -9.58 -14.42 18.29
C ILE A 73 -9.90 -15.57 19.25
N PRO A 74 -9.45 -15.51 20.51
CA PRO A 74 -9.76 -16.54 21.49
C PRO A 74 -11.27 -16.52 21.79
N GLN A 75 -11.81 -17.71 22.04
CA GLN A 75 -13.20 -17.94 22.40
C GLN A 75 -13.26 -18.67 23.75
N PRO A 76 -14.43 -18.71 24.42
CA PRO A 76 -14.62 -19.50 25.62
C PRO A 76 -14.25 -20.97 25.43
N PHE A 77 -13.92 -21.66 26.53
CA PHE A 77 -13.60 -23.09 26.54
C PHE A 77 -12.42 -23.48 25.66
N ASP A 78 -11.39 -22.62 25.62
CA ASP A 78 -10.12 -22.90 24.93
C ASP A 78 -10.30 -23.10 23.41
N GLN A 79 -11.36 -22.51 22.85
CA GLN A 79 -11.65 -22.46 21.41
C GLN A 79 -11.08 -21.18 20.79
N PHE A 80 -11.03 -21.15 19.46
CA PHE A 80 -10.62 -19.96 18.72
C PHE A 80 -11.33 -19.83 17.37
N THR A 81 -11.36 -18.60 16.86
CA THR A 81 -11.81 -18.29 15.50
C THR A 81 -10.75 -17.49 14.78
N CYS A 82 -10.55 -17.75 13.49
CA CYS A 82 -9.68 -16.96 12.64
C CYS A 82 -10.51 -15.92 11.90
N VAL A 83 -10.10 -14.66 11.97
CA VAL A 83 -10.74 -13.55 11.26
C VAL A 83 -9.73 -12.87 10.36
N ILE A 84 -10.15 -12.42 9.19
CA ILE A 84 -9.28 -11.68 8.27
C ILE A 84 -8.83 -10.38 8.97
N SER A 85 -7.51 -10.16 9.02
CA SER A 85 -6.90 -8.99 9.66
C SER A 85 -6.27 -8.01 8.68
N ASP A 86 -5.85 -8.50 7.51
CA ASP A 86 -5.18 -7.71 6.50
C ASP A 86 -5.41 -8.24 5.07
N CYS A 87 -5.04 -7.42 4.10
CA CYS A 87 -5.06 -7.77 2.68
C CYS A 87 -3.70 -8.28 2.16
N GLY A 88 -2.72 -8.43 3.05
CA GLY A 88 -1.33 -8.70 2.69
C GLY A 88 -0.66 -7.55 1.94
N VAL A 89 0.64 -7.70 1.65
CA VAL A 89 1.38 -6.72 0.83
C VAL A 89 0.84 -6.77 -0.60
N PRO A 90 0.44 -5.64 -1.21
CA PRO A 90 0.02 -5.59 -2.61
C PRO A 90 1.07 -6.21 -3.53
N LYS A 91 0.63 -7.05 -4.48
CA LYS A 91 1.49 -7.66 -5.49
C LYS A 91 0.88 -7.40 -6.86
N GLY A 92 1.71 -6.91 -7.78
CA GLY A 92 1.34 -6.63 -9.16
C GLY A 92 2.62 -6.41 -9.97
N GLU A 93 2.56 -6.72 -11.26
CA GLU A 93 3.67 -6.45 -12.17
C GLU A 93 3.94 -4.94 -12.24
N GLY A 94 5.19 -4.56 -12.06
CA GLY A 94 5.61 -3.16 -12.08
C GLY A 94 5.25 -2.34 -10.82
N PHE A 95 4.66 -2.92 -9.78
CA PHE A 95 4.40 -2.20 -8.52
C PHE A 95 5.70 -1.98 -7.73
N SER A 96 5.84 -0.79 -7.13
CA SER A 96 6.94 -0.39 -6.26
C SER A 96 6.42 0.07 -4.90
N MET A 97 7.14 -0.35 -3.85
CA MET A 97 6.90 0.02 -2.45
C MET A 97 7.88 1.10 -1.96
N GLU A 98 8.71 1.67 -2.83
CA GLU A 98 9.75 2.63 -2.43
C GLU A 98 9.18 3.95 -1.89
N HIS A 99 7.95 4.30 -2.29
CA HIS A 99 7.28 5.56 -1.97
C HIS A 99 6.14 5.41 -0.95
N VAL A 100 6.16 4.34 -0.15
CA VAL A 100 5.20 4.14 0.95
C VAL A 100 5.29 5.31 1.93
N ARG A 101 4.13 5.83 2.32
CA ARG A 101 4.02 7.01 3.18
C ARG A 101 3.90 6.62 4.65
N GLU A 102 4.18 7.57 5.54
CA GLU A 102 3.81 7.43 6.94
C GLU A 102 2.30 7.14 7.06
N TRP A 103 1.94 6.23 7.96
CA TRP A 103 0.56 5.73 8.21
C TRP A 103 -0.02 4.75 7.20
N ASP A 104 0.68 4.47 6.11
CA ASP A 104 0.31 3.39 5.20
C ASP A 104 0.31 2.05 5.93
N ALA A 105 -0.73 1.25 5.68
CA ALA A 105 -0.91 -0.02 6.36
C ALA A 105 -1.75 -1.00 5.52
N ILE A 106 -1.54 -2.29 5.81
CA ILE A 106 -2.21 -3.41 5.12
C ILE A 106 -3.46 -3.93 5.82
N GLY A 107 -3.78 -3.42 7.02
CA GLY A 107 -4.91 -3.87 7.83
C GLY A 107 -6.27 -3.51 7.24
N ILE A 108 -7.33 -4.20 7.67
CA ILE A 108 -8.71 -3.93 7.21
C ILE A 108 -9.08 -2.45 7.37
N SER A 109 -9.72 -1.89 6.35
CA SER A 109 -10.11 -0.47 6.24
C SER A 109 -8.96 0.53 6.24
N ARG A 110 -7.70 0.07 6.24
CA ARG A 110 -6.52 0.91 6.06
C ARG A 110 -6.21 1.06 4.58
N GLY A 111 -5.38 2.05 4.27
CA GLY A 111 -4.85 2.23 2.94
C GLY A 111 -3.32 2.25 2.92
N ILE A 112 -2.78 1.97 1.75
CA ILE A 112 -1.35 2.05 1.43
C ILE A 112 -1.19 2.72 0.06
N HIS A 113 -0.14 3.51 -0.10
CA HIS A 113 0.22 4.10 -1.37
C HIS A 113 1.26 3.21 -2.05
N ILE A 114 1.00 2.89 -3.31
CA ILE A 114 1.82 2.05 -4.17
C ILE A 114 2.03 2.82 -5.46
N THR A 115 3.28 2.91 -5.92
CA THR A 115 3.61 3.55 -7.20
C THR A 115 4.05 2.50 -8.21
N CYS A 116 4.19 2.90 -9.46
CA CYS A 116 4.88 2.07 -10.44
C CYS A 116 6.40 2.19 -10.29
N ALA A 117 7.14 1.12 -10.57
CA ALA A 117 8.59 1.14 -10.67
C ALA A 117 9.04 2.00 -11.86
N ASP A 118 10.29 2.48 -11.85
CA ASP A 118 10.81 3.43 -12.85
C ASP A 118 10.62 3.03 -14.32
N LYS A 119 10.57 1.73 -14.60
CA LYS A 119 10.37 1.18 -15.95
C LYS A 119 8.92 1.10 -16.39
N HIS A 120 7.96 1.52 -15.57
CA HIS A 120 6.53 1.41 -15.85
C HIS A 120 5.85 2.77 -15.81
N ASN A 121 4.82 2.94 -16.64
CA ASN A 121 3.97 4.13 -16.62
C ASN A 121 2.88 3.96 -15.57
N GLN A 122 2.57 5.01 -14.81
CA GLN A 122 1.51 4.97 -13.81
C GLN A 122 0.16 5.35 -14.41
N LEU A 123 -0.78 4.42 -14.38
CA LEU A 123 -2.17 4.64 -14.78
C LEU A 123 -3.10 4.41 -13.58
N GLY A 124 -3.92 5.42 -13.29
CA GLY A 124 -4.92 5.39 -12.23
C GLY A 124 -4.39 5.77 -10.85
N SER A 125 -5.01 5.24 -9.79
CA SER A 125 -4.78 5.70 -8.41
C SER A 125 -3.75 4.85 -7.68
N GLU A 126 -2.73 5.53 -7.14
CA GLU A 126 -1.73 4.96 -6.22
C GLU A 126 -2.30 4.45 -4.89
N ARG A 127 -3.55 4.75 -4.55
CA ARG A 127 -4.12 4.45 -3.23
C ARG A 127 -4.88 3.14 -3.22
N PHE A 128 -4.32 2.17 -2.51
CA PHE A 128 -4.91 0.86 -2.27
C PHE A 128 -5.66 0.92 -0.94
N VAL A 129 -6.90 0.42 -0.88
CA VAL A 129 -7.70 0.35 0.36
C VAL A 129 -8.08 -1.09 0.66
N CYS A 130 -7.73 -1.59 1.84
CA CYS A 130 -7.99 -2.96 2.23
C CYS A 130 -9.46 -3.13 2.63
N ARG A 131 -10.20 -3.99 1.93
CA ARG A 131 -11.61 -4.28 2.21
C ARG A 131 -11.77 -5.33 3.32
N SER A 132 -12.95 -5.38 3.93
CA SER A 132 -13.28 -6.34 5.00
C SER A 132 -13.19 -7.82 4.61
N ASN A 133 -13.22 -8.13 3.31
CA ASN A 133 -13.04 -9.49 2.79
C ASN A 133 -11.55 -9.85 2.54
N GLY A 134 -10.61 -8.99 2.92
CA GLY A 134 -9.17 -9.23 2.73
C GLY A 134 -8.67 -8.97 1.31
N THR A 135 -9.44 -8.27 0.46
CA THR A 135 -8.99 -7.90 -0.89
C THR A 135 -8.69 -6.41 -1.00
N TRP A 136 -7.66 -6.07 -1.76
CA TRP A 136 -7.35 -4.69 -2.09
C TRP A 136 -8.41 -4.10 -3.04
N ARG A 137 -8.88 -2.89 -2.74
CA ARG A 137 -9.52 -1.99 -3.71
C ARG A 137 -8.46 -1.06 -4.24
N ALA A 138 -8.13 -1.20 -5.51
CA ALA A 138 -7.18 -0.35 -6.20
C ALA A 138 -7.57 -0.18 -7.66
N ASP A 139 -7.00 0.83 -8.27
CA ASP A 139 -7.16 1.16 -9.69
C ASP A 139 -5.79 1.60 -10.23
N LEU A 140 -4.74 0.83 -9.91
CA LEU A 140 -3.38 1.09 -10.38
C LEU A 140 -3.01 0.06 -11.43
N SER A 141 -2.59 0.53 -12.60
CA SER A 141 -1.97 -0.27 -13.65
C SER A 141 -0.60 0.29 -13.98
N CYS A 142 0.38 -0.61 -14.09
CA CYS A 142 1.77 -0.28 -14.35
C CYS A 142 2.25 -0.97 -15.64
N PRO A 143 1.77 -0.59 -16.83
CA PRO A 143 2.32 -1.11 -18.08
C PRO A 143 3.80 -0.71 -18.23
N GLU A 144 4.60 -1.57 -18.85
CA GLU A 144 5.99 -1.25 -19.17
C GLU A 144 6.08 0.02 -20.02
N LYS A 145 7.11 0.83 -19.77
CA LYS A 145 7.46 1.95 -20.61
C LYS A 145 7.91 1.40 -21.95
N TYR A 146 7.30 1.95 -22.99
CA TYR A 146 7.50 1.73 -24.42
C TYR A 146 8.93 2.17 -24.89
N ASN A 147 9.98 2.00 -24.07
CA ASN A 147 11.35 2.43 -24.38
C ASN A 147 12.37 1.27 -24.49
N ASP A 148 11.96 0.01 -24.32
CA ASP A 148 12.91 -1.12 -24.35
C ASP A 148 13.05 -1.81 -25.71
N TYR A 149 12.04 -1.77 -26.58
CA TYR A 149 12.15 -2.39 -27.91
C TYR A 149 13.14 -1.67 -28.84
N ILE A 150 13.41 -0.37 -28.65
CA ILE A 150 14.44 0.36 -29.42
C ILE A 150 15.85 -0.16 -29.08
N LYS A 151 16.08 -0.63 -27.84
CA LYS A 151 17.40 -1.13 -27.41
C LYS A 151 17.75 -2.49 -28.00
N HIS A 152 16.76 -3.25 -28.45
CA HIS A 152 16.95 -4.57 -29.06
C HIS A 152 17.05 -4.53 -30.57
N LEU A 153 16.86 -3.36 -31.18
CA LEU A 153 17.02 -3.22 -32.62
C LEU A 153 18.51 -3.11 -32.99
N PRO A 154 18.94 -3.73 -34.10
CA PRO A 154 20.32 -3.64 -34.57
C PRO A 154 20.72 -2.20 -34.87
N GLU A 155 21.88 -1.74 -34.39
CA GLU A 155 22.38 -0.39 -34.68
C GLU A 155 22.42 -0.13 -36.20
N GLY A 156 21.70 0.91 -36.63
CA GLY A 156 21.60 1.30 -38.04
C GLY A 156 20.43 0.67 -38.81
N SER A 157 19.54 -0.10 -38.17
CA SER A 157 18.33 -0.58 -38.85
C SER A 157 17.38 0.59 -39.17
N PRO A 158 16.71 0.59 -40.35
CA PRO A 158 15.64 1.55 -40.65
C PRO A 158 14.53 1.53 -39.59
N ASP A 159 14.25 0.36 -39.01
CA ASP A 159 13.24 0.17 -37.97
C ASP A 159 13.55 0.98 -36.70
N ILE A 160 14.83 1.28 -36.39
CA ILE A 160 15.18 2.16 -35.27
C ILE A 160 14.69 3.59 -35.51
N GLN A 161 14.85 4.09 -36.74
CA GLN A 161 14.44 5.45 -37.06
C GLN A 161 12.92 5.56 -37.04
N ASP A 162 12.23 4.58 -37.62
CA ASP A 162 10.76 4.53 -37.63
C ASP A 162 10.20 4.37 -36.21
N ALA A 163 10.81 3.53 -35.38
CA ALA A 163 10.42 3.35 -33.98
C ALA A 163 10.64 4.63 -33.16
N LYS A 164 11.76 5.34 -33.36
CA LYS A 164 12.02 6.64 -32.70
C LYS A 164 11.01 7.71 -33.13
N ALA A 165 10.72 7.80 -34.43
CA ALA A 165 9.74 8.76 -34.95
C ALA A 165 8.31 8.45 -34.47
N ALA A 166 7.96 7.16 -34.35
CA ALA A 166 6.68 6.75 -33.77
C ALA A 166 6.60 7.08 -32.27
N LEU A 167 7.67 6.82 -31.53
CA LEU A 167 7.76 7.14 -30.09
C LEU A 167 7.60 8.64 -29.84
N GLU A 168 8.29 9.48 -30.61
CA GLU A 168 8.17 10.95 -30.49
C GLU A 168 6.72 11.42 -30.68
N LYS A 169 6.01 10.85 -31.66
CA LYS A 169 4.59 11.16 -31.87
C LYS A 169 3.71 10.73 -30.70
N VAL A 170 3.98 9.56 -30.12
CA VAL A 170 3.25 9.06 -28.94
C VAL A 170 3.51 9.95 -27.72
N GLU A 171 4.76 10.37 -27.49
CA GLU A 171 5.12 11.26 -26.39
C GLU A 171 4.43 12.64 -26.51
N ILE A 172 4.39 13.20 -27.73
CA ILE A 172 3.67 14.46 -28.00
C ILE A 172 2.18 14.28 -27.73
N ALA A 173 1.58 13.18 -28.22
CA ALA A 173 0.16 12.89 -28.00
C ALA A 173 -0.17 12.70 -26.51
N ALA A 174 0.71 12.05 -25.75
CA ALA A 174 0.55 11.87 -24.31
C ALA A 174 0.56 13.21 -23.57
N LYS A 175 1.52 14.10 -23.86
CA LYS A 175 1.56 15.46 -23.29
C LYS A 175 0.30 16.26 -23.59
N HIS A 176 -0.18 16.23 -24.84
CA HIS A 176 -1.43 16.90 -25.20
C HIS A 176 -2.64 16.32 -24.46
N SER A 177 -2.67 15.00 -24.25
CA SER A 177 -3.74 14.33 -23.51
C SER A 177 -3.74 14.71 -22.03
N GLU A 178 -2.56 14.76 -21.39
CA GLU A 178 -2.41 15.24 -20.01
C GLU A 178 -2.87 16.70 -19.85
N GLU A 179 -2.48 17.57 -20.79
CA GLU A 179 -2.92 18.97 -20.78
C GLU A 179 -4.43 19.10 -20.96
N ALA A 180 -5.03 18.32 -21.85
CA ALA A 180 -6.47 18.29 -22.06
C ALA A 180 -7.21 17.81 -20.80
N MET A 181 -6.73 16.72 -20.16
CA MET A 181 -7.27 16.22 -18.91
C MET A 181 -7.20 17.26 -17.78
N ARG A 182 -6.08 17.99 -17.68
CA ARG A 182 -5.91 19.08 -16.71
C ARG A 182 -6.91 20.21 -16.95
N LYS A 183 -7.14 20.58 -18.21
CA LYS A 183 -8.16 21.60 -18.59
C LYS A 183 -9.57 21.14 -18.25
N ILE A 184 -9.91 19.88 -18.54
CA ILE A 184 -11.22 19.29 -18.19
C ILE A 184 -11.44 19.31 -16.67
N PHE A 185 -10.42 18.93 -15.90
CA PHE A 185 -10.49 18.99 -14.44
C PHE A 185 -10.76 20.41 -13.93
N THR A 186 -10.04 21.42 -14.44
CA THR A 186 -10.26 22.83 -14.10
C THR A 186 -11.66 23.30 -14.48
N LEU A 187 -12.15 22.95 -15.66
CA LEU A 187 -13.52 23.27 -16.11
C LEU A 187 -14.58 22.68 -15.17
N ASN A 188 -14.42 21.41 -14.77
CA ASN A 188 -15.33 20.76 -13.83
C ASN A 188 -15.26 21.36 -12.42
N LEU A 189 -14.14 21.99 -12.04
CA LEU A 189 -14.02 22.72 -10.78
C LEU A 189 -14.77 24.06 -10.89
N MET A 190 -14.58 24.80 -11.98
CA MET A 190 -15.25 26.09 -12.21
C MET A 190 -16.78 25.94 -12.26
N LYS A 191 -17.29 24.93 -12.98
CA LYS A 191 -18.74 24.65 -13.03
C LYS A 191 -19.36 24.41 -11.66
N ARG A 192 -18.66 23.71 -10.77
CA ARG A 192 -19.14 23.49 -9.40
C ARG A 192 -19.23 24.79 -8.60
N PHE A 193 -18.28 25.70 -8.77
CA PHE A 193 -18.34 27.02 -8.13
C PHE A 193 -19.49 27.87 -8.67
N GLU A 194 -19.75 27.83 -9.98
CA GLU A 194 -20.91 28.53 -10.58
C GLU A 194 -22.25 27.96 -10.05
N GLU A 195 -22.38 26.63 -9.98
CA GLU A 195 -23.57 25.97 -9.41
C GLU A 195 -23.78 26.33 -7.93
N GLU A 196 -22.71 26.44 -7.14
CA GLU A 196 -22.77 26.88 -5.75
C GLU A 196 -23.15 28.37 -5.62
N GLU A 197 -22.66 29.23 -6.50
CA GLU A 197 -23.00 30.67 -6.50
C GLU A 197 -24.48 30.89 -6.90
N ASP A 198 -24.97 30.19 -7.92
CA ASP A 198 -26.37 30.25 -8.35
C ASP A 198 -27.31 29.71 -7.27
N ALA A 199 -26.94 28.61 -6.60
CA ALA A 199 -27.70 28.08 -5.48
C ALA A 199 -27.77 29.09 -4.32
N MET A 200 -26.67 29.81 -4.05
CA MET A 200 -26.63 30.83 -3.01
C MET A 200 -27.45 32.07 -3.36
N ARG A 201 -27.44 32.53 -4.62
CA ARG A 201 -28.31 33.63 -5.08
C ARG A 201 -29.78 33.29 -4.94
N THR A 202 -30.17 32.08 -5.33
CA THR A 202 -31.56 31.62 -5.24
C THR A 202 -32.07 31.58 -3.79
N LEU A 203 -31.18 31.31 -2.83
CA LEU A 203 -31.48 31.34 -1.40
C LEU A 203 -31.64 32.76 -0.82
N PHE A 204 -31.04 33.78 -1.43
CA PHE A 204 -31.14 35.17 -0.99
C PHE A 204 -32.30 35.95 -1.65
N GLU A 205 -32.93 35.39 -2.68
CA GLU A 205 -34.10 35.95 -3.38
C GLU A 205 -35.46 35.37 -2.87
N MET A 206 -35.44 34.52 -1.84
CA MET A 206 -36.62 34.00 -1.10
C MET A 206 -36.80 34.69 0.25
#